data_AF-A0A502KRJ8-F1
#
_entry.id   AF-A0A502KRJ8-F1
#
_cell.length_a   1.000
_cell.length_b   1.000
_cell.length_c   1.000
_cell.angle_alpha   90.00
_cell.angle_beta   90.00
_cell.angle_gamma   90.00
#
_symmetry.space_group_name_H-M   'P 1'
#
loop_
_entity.id
_entity.type
_entity.pdbx_description
1 polymer ?
#
loop_
_entity_poly.entity_id
_entity_poly.type
_entity_poly.pdbx_seq_one_letter_code
_entity_poly.pdbx_strand_id
1 'polypeptide(L)'
;MSKRSFREYRVLFTFIFFALSVIYYRYEGITEQDEVLEDVRIIAEGQAETSSLVYLETRNEHVNLHVKIDGISLEQSDFKLVRKKYIELTKSYVCSSDVLNKYLYQGKPIIVDLLSTDYASGQFANIRITKKTCV
;
A
#
# COMPACT_ATOMS: atom_id res chain seq x y z
N MET A 1 -40.16 -16.03 33.24
CA MET A 1 -38.95 -15.72 32.45
C MET A 1 -38.39 -17.01 31.87
N SER A 2 -38.46 -17.18 30.55
CA SER A 2 -37.87 -18.33 29.86
C SER A 2 -36.35 -18.33 30.10
N LYS A 3 -35.80 -19.39 30.70
CA LYS A 3 -34.36 -19.56 30.86
C LYS A 3 -33.77 -19.87 29.49
N ARG A 4 -33.27 -18.84 28.79
CA ARG A 4 -32.49 -19.00 27.57
C ARG A 4 -31.36 -20.01 27.83
N SER A 5 -31.23 -21.02 26.98
CA SER A 5 -30.27 -22.11 27.22
C SER A 5 -28.83 -21.60 27.04
N PHE A 6 -27.88 -22.15 27.79
CA PHE A 6 -26.44 -21.83 27.65
C PHE A 6 -25.92 -21.95 26.20
N ARG A 7 -26.58 -22.79 25.39
CA ARG A 7 -26.30 -22.98 23.96
C ARG A 7 -26.65 -21.75 23.13
N GLU A 8 -27.73 -21.05 23.45
CA GLU A 8 -28.12 -19.79 22.78
C GLU A 8 -27.11 -18.68 23.07
N TYR A 9 -26.64 -18.57 24.31
CA TYR A 9 -25.58 -17.61 24.66
C TYR A 9 -24.29 -17.88 23.90
N ARG A 10 -23.86 -19.14 23.79
CA ARG A 10 -22.66 -19.51 23.04
C ARG A 10 -22.75 -19.14 21.56
N VAL A 11 -23.91 -19.36 20.93
CA VAL A 11 -24.15 -18.94 19.53
C VAL A 11 -24.11 -17.42 19.41
N LEU A 12 -24.74 -16.70 20.35
CA LEU A 12 -24.75 -15.24 20.34
C LEU A 12 -23.34 -14.66 20.50
N PHE A 13 -22.55 -15.19 21.43
CA PHE A 13 -21.15 -14.78 21.61
C PHE A 13 -20.30 -15.07 20.38
N THR A 14 -20.48 -16.24 19.76
CA THR A 14 -19.74 -16.59 18.53
C THR A 14 -20.09 -15.63 17.39
N PHE A 15 -21.37 -15.27 17.26
CA PHE A 15 -21.83 -14.33 16.24
C PHE A 15 -21.30 -12.92 16.47
N ILE A 16 -21.30 -12.44 17.72
CA ILE A 16 -20.72 -11.15 18.10
C ILE A 16 -19.21 -11.13 17.82
N PHE A 17 -18.49 -12.19 18.20
CA PHE A 17 -17.05 -12.26 17.99
C PHE A 17 -16.70 -12.27 16.50
N PHE A 18 -17.46 -13.02 15.70
CA PHE A 18 -17.32 -13.03 14.25
C PHE A 18 -17.61 -11.65 13.65
N ALA A 19 -18.73 -11.02 14.03
CA ALA A 19 -19.06 -9.67 13.56
C ALA A 19 -17.99 -8.64 13.93
N LEU A 20 -17.49 -8.66 15.17
CA LEU A 20 -16.42 -7.76 15.62
C LEU A 20 -15.11 -8.01 14.87
N SER A 21 -14.73 -9.28 14.64
CA SER A 21 -13.52 -9.59 13.85
C SER A 21 -13.63 -9.09 12.42
N VAL A 22 -14.78 -9.23 11.77
CA VAL A 22 -15.02 -8.73 10.41
C VAL A 22 -14.97 -7.20 10.36
N ILE A 23 -15.57 -6.53 11.34
CA ILE A 23 -15.52 -5.06 11.46
C ILE A 23 -14.08 -4.59 11.69
N TYR A 24 -13.33 -5.25 12.59
CA TYR A 24 -11.95 -4.90 12.90
C TYR A 24 -11.03 -5.05 11.68
N TYR A 25 -11.10 -6.18 10.97
CA TYR A 25 -10.31 -6.38 9.74
C TYR A 25 -10.65 -5.35 8.66
N ARG A 26 -11.93 -4.99 8.53
CA ARG A 26 -12.34 -3.96 7.58
C ARG A 26 -11.88 -2.56 8.01
N TYR A 27 -11.86 -2.28 9.31
CA TYR A 27 -11.35 -1.02 9.85
C TYR A 27 -9.84 -0.90 9.64
N GLU A 28 -9.05 -1.93 10.02
CA GLU A 28 -7.60 -1.96 9.75
C GLU A 28 -7.30 -1.76 8.27
N GLY A 29 -8.03 -2.42 7.36
CA GLY A 29 -7.82 -2.24 5.92
C GLY A 29 -8.07 -0.81 5.43
N ILE A 30 -9.03 -0.09 6.02
CA ILE A 30 -9.30 1.33 5.71
C ILE A 30 -8.19 2.21 6.30
N THR A 31 -7.80 1.99 7.56
CA THR A 31 -6.75 2.78 8.22
C THR A 31 -5.39 2.60 7.56
N GLU A 32 -5.03 1.37 7.18
CA GLU A 32 -3.79 1.09 6.44
C GLU A 32 -3.80 1.77 5.07
N GLN A 33 -4.95 1.84 4.39
CA GLN A 33 -5.06 2.52 3.12
C GLN A 33 -4.92 4.05 3.29
N ASP A 34 -5.54 4.63 4.32
CA ASP A 34 -5.46 6.06 4.63
C ASP A 34 -4.05 6.49 5.07
N GLU A 35 -3.36 5.69 5.89
CA GLU A 35 -1.97 5.95 6.31
C GLU A 35 -1.00 5.86 5.13
N VAL A 36 -1.11 4.83 4.28
CA VAL A 36 -0.27 4.72 3.06
C VAL A 36 -0.58 5.86 2.07
N LEU A 37 -1.84 6.30 1.97
CA LEU A 37 -2.24 7.45 1.17
C LEU A 37 -1.58 8.75 1.64
N GLU A 38 -1.51 8.98 2.95
CA GLU A 38 -0.89 10.17 3.54
C GLU A 38 0.63 10.17 3.33
N ASP A 39 1.24 9.00 3.48
CA ASP A 39 2.68 8.75 3.36
C ASP A 39 3.22 8.80 1.92
N VAL A 40 2.43 8.44 0.89
CA VAL A 40 2.86 8.51 -0.53
C VAL A 40 3.14 9.94 -0.98
N ARG A 41 2.57 10.95 -0.32
CA ARG A 41 2.91 12.36 -0.53
C ARG A 41 4.39 12.66 -0.23
N ILE A 42 5.04 11.80 0.56
CA ILE A 42 6.47 11.87 0.92
C ILE A 42 7.37 11.36 -0.22
N ILE A 43 6.93 10.39 -1.05
CA ILE A 43 7.69 9.99 -2.26
C ILE A 43 7.79 11.16 -3.25
N ALA A 44 6.83 12.08 -3.19
CA ALA A 44 6.72 13.25 -4.05
C ALA A 44 7.59 14.44 -3.59
N GLU A 45 8.79 14.20 -3.06
CA GLU A 45 9.82 15.21 -2.70
C GLU A 45 10.31 16.04 -3.93
N GLY A 46 9.41 16.87 -4.43
CA GLY A 46 9.59 17.80 -5.54
C GLY A 46 8.27 18.35 -6.10
N GLN A 47 7.14 17.62 -5.95
CA GLN A 47 5.81 18.03 -6.39
C GLN A 47 4.71 17.37 -5.54
N ALA A 48 4.62 17.74 -4.27
CA ALA A 48 3.60 17.23 -3.33
C ALA A 48 2.15 17.60 -3.72
N GLU A 49 1.96 18.51 -4.67
CA GLU A 49 0.65 18.98 -5.13
C GLU A 49 0.07 18.17 -6.30
N THR A 50 0.86 17.33 -6.99
CA THR A 50 0.43 16.64 -8.23
C THR A 50 0.61 15.12 -8.20
N SER A 51 1.21 14.57 -7.15
CA SER A 51 1.43 13.11 -7.05
C SER A 51 0.34 12.45 -6.21
N SER A 52 -0.27 11.40 -6.72
CA SER A 52 -1.34 10.66 -6.03
C SER A 52 -1.03 9.16 -5.96
N LEU A 53 -1.35 8.53 -4.83
CA LEU A 53 -1.45 7.08 -4.77
C LEU A 53 -2.68 6.67 -5.58
N VAL A 54 -2.46 5.87 -6.62
CA VAL A 54 -3.55 5.39 -7.47
C VAL A 54 -4.21 4.17 -6.81
N TYR A 55 -3.42 3.31 -6.15
CA TYR A 55 -3.93 2.03 -5.66
C TYR A 55 -2.99 1.33 -4.67
N LEU A 56 -3.54 0.76 -3.59
CA LEU A 56 -2.90 -0.24 -2.72
C LEU A 56 -3.71 -1.53 -2.79
N GLU A 57 -3.10 -2.61 -3.26
CA GLU A 57 -3.72 -3.94 -3.28
C GLU A 57 -2.86 -4.95 -2.53
N THR A 58 -3.33 -5.34 -1.35
CA THR A 58 -2.71 -6.42 -0.59
C THR A 58 -3.23 -7.75 -1.10
N ARG A 59 -2.38 -8.51 -1.81
CA ARG A 59 -2.63 -9.90 -2.17
C ARG A 59 -2.00 -10.85 -1.14
N ASN A 60 -2.38 -12.12 -1.22
CA ASN A 60 -1.81 -13.15 -0.35
C ASN A 60 -0.30 -13.27 -0.51
N GLU A 61 0.22 -13.09 -1.73
CA GLU A 61 1.62 -13.33 -2.06
C GLU A 61 2.49 -12.07 -2.12
N HIS A 62 1.90 -10.89 -2.32
CA HIS A 62 2.61 -9.63 -2.51
C HIS A 62 1.68 -8.45 -2.26
N VAL A 63 2.26 -7.27 -2.07
CA VAL A 63 1.52 -6.00 -2.01
C VAL A 63 1.83 -5.21 -3.27
N ASN A 64 0.80 -4.74 -3.98
CA ASN A 64 0.96 -3.85 -5.13
C ASN A 64 0.69 -2.41 -4.71
N LEU A 65 1.58 -1.52 -5.13
CA LEU A 65 1.49 -0.09 -4.92
C LEU A 65 1.58 0.59 -6.29
N HIS A 66 0.56 1.35 -6.66
CA HIS A 66 0.61 2.18 -7.87
C HIS A 66 0.75 3.64 -7.45
N VAL A 67 1.85 4.27 -7.84
CA VAL A 67 2.16 5.66 -7.51
C VAL A 67 2.19 6.46 -8.81
N LYS A 68 1.31 7.45 -8.92
CA LYS A 68 1.33 8.40 -10.03
C LYS A 68 2.23 9.57 -9.72
N ILE A 69 3.08 9.91 -10.67
CA ILE A 69 3.99 11.06 -10.64
C ILE A 69 3.73 11.90 -11.88
N ASP A 70 3.06 13.03 -11.67
CA ASP A 70 2.78 13.98 -12.75
C ASP A 70 4.05 14.67 -13.25
N GLY A 71 3.99 15.17 -14.49
CA GLY A 71 5.07 15.97 -15.08
C GLY A 71 6.27 15.17 -15.60
N ILE A 72 6.22 13.83 -15.57
CA ILE A 72 7.25 12.98 -16.20
C ILE A 72 6.84 12.67 -17.64
N SER A 73 7.72 13.03 -18.58
CA SER A 73 7.63 12.59 -19.98
C SER A 73 8.68 11.51 -20.26
N LEU A 74 8.32 10.48 -21.02
CA LEU A 74 9.28 9.47 -21.51
C LEU A 74 10.24 10.05 -22.55
N GLU A 75 9.88 11.17 -23.17
CA GLU A 75 10.61 11.81 -24.27
C GLU A 75 11.58 12.91 -23.79
N GLN A 76 11.54 13.26 -22.50
CA GLN A 76 12.45 14.28 -21.95
C GLN A 76 13.89 13.78 -21.97
N SER A 77 14.84 14.69 -22.24
CA SER A 77 16.25 14.36 -22.43
C SER A 77 16.93 13.77 -21.19
N ASP A 78 16.42 14.09 -20.00
CA ASP A 78 16.95 13.64 -18.71
C ASP A 78 16.16 12.46 -18.09
N PHE A 79 15.24 11.84 -18.85
CA PHE A 79 14.31 10.82 -18.35
C PHE A 79 15.00 9.70 -17.55
N LYS A 80 16.15 9.21 -18.04
CA LYS A 80 16.92 8.15 -17.36
C LYS A 80 17.36 8.55 -15.96
N LEU A 81 17.76 9.80 -15.77
CA LEU A 81 18.21 10.33 -14.48
C LEU A 81 17.03 10.49 -13.53
N VAL A 82 15.93 11.06 -14.04
CA VAL A 82 14.67 11.25 -13.28
C VAL A 82 14.10 9.90 -12.85
N ARG A 83 14.02 8.93 -13.75
CA ARG A 83 13.61 7.55 -13.45
C ARG A 83 14.47 6.93 -12.34
N LYS A 84 15.79 7.09 -12.41
CA LYS A 84 16.69 6.57 -11.36
C LYS A 84 16.44 7.25 -10.01
N LYS A 85 16.26 8.57 -9.99
CA LYS A 85 15.94 9.32 -8.77
C LYS A 85 14.68 8.78 -8.10
N TYR A 86 13.58 8.64 -8.86
CA TYR A 86 12.32 8.16 -8.30
C TYR A 86 12.36 6.70 -7.87
N ILE A 87 13.13 5.85 -8.54
CA ILE A 87 13.34 4.47 -8.09
C ILE A 87 14.00 4.44 -6.70
N GLU A 88 15.03 5.25 -6.47
CA GLU A 88 15.72 5.30 -5.17
C GLU A 88 14.84 5.92 -4.07
N LEU A 89 14.11 7.00 -4.38
CA LEU A 89 13.13 7.59 -3.44
C LEU A 89 12.05 6.57 -3.04
N THR A 90 11.52 5.84 -4.01
CA THR A 90 10.49 4.81 -3.78
C THR A 90 11.02 3.68 -2.90
N LYS A 91 12.27 3.23 -3.13
CA LYS A 91 12.91 2.24 -2.26
C LYS A 91 13.03 2.77 -0.84
N SER A 92 13.58 3.97 -0.67
CA SER A 92 13.76 4.58 0.65
C SER A 92 12.43 4.64 1.40
N TYR A 93 11.39 5.14 0.74
CA TYR A 93 10.04 5.24 1.29
C TYR A 93 9.46 3.89 1.72
N VAL A 94 9.49 2.88 0.83
CA VAL A 94 8.94 1.55 1.14
C VAL A 94 9.65 0.91 2.33
N CYS A 95 10.96 1.15 2.47
CA CYS A 95 11.75 0.62 3.57
C CYS A 95 11.58 1.41 4.88
N SER A 96 11.19 2.69 4.82
CA SER A 96 10.96 3.53 6.00
C SER A 96 9.51 3.60 6.47
N SER A 97 8.54 3.26 5.63
CA SER A 97 7.11 3.28 5.98
C SER A 97 6.76 2.12 6.91
N ASP A 98 6.25 2.41 8.10
CA ASP A 98 5.90 1.41 9.12
C ASP A 98 4.84 0.41 8.62
N VAL A 99 3.86 0.90 7.84
CA VAL A 99 2.80 0.08 7.25
C VAL A 99 3.35 -0.90 6.23
N LEU A 100 4.18 -0.41 5.29
CA LEU A 100 4.77 -1.25 4.25
C LEU A 100 5.80 -2.24 4.84
N ASN A 101 6.53 -1.81 5.87
CA ASN A 101 7.51 -2.65 6.53
C ASN A 101 6.86 -3.87 7.20
N LYS A 102 5.64 -3.73 7.79
CA LYS A 102 4.85 -4.87 8.32
C LYS A 102 4.73 -6.00 7.29
N TYR A 103 4.44 -5.67 6.04
CA TYR A 103 4.31 -6.65 4.95
C TYR A 103 5.65 -7.28 4.55
N LEU A 104 6.72 -6.48 4.52
CA LEU A 104 8.08 -6.99 4.26
C LEU A 104 8.54 -7.97 5.35
N TYR A 105 8.21 -7.71 6.63
CA TYR A 105 8.47 -8.62 7.75
C TYR A 105 7.70 -9.93 7.65
N GLN A 106 6.50 -9.92 7.08
CA GLN A 106 5.72 -11.12 6.77
C GLN A 106 6.25 -11.89 5.55
N GLY A 107 7.34 -11.43 4.92
CA GLY A 107 7.94 -12.06 3.75
C GLY A 107 7.21 -11.75 2.44
N LYS A 108 6.23 -10.82 2.45
CA LYS A 108 5.54 -10.40 1.25
C LYS A 108 6.36 -9.34 0.52
N PRO A 109 6.80 -9.56 -0.73
CA PRO A 109 7.41 -8.51 -1.54
C PRO A 109 6.39 -7.41 -1.83
N ILE A 110 6.89 -6.19 -1.93
CA ILE A 110 6.14 -5.01 -2.36
C ILE A 110 6.53 -4.72 -3.80
N ILE A 111 5.55 -4.68 -4.69
CA ILE A 111 5.73 -4.33 -6.10
C ILE A 111 5.18 -2.93 -6.26
N VAL A 112 6.04 -2.01 -6.70
CA VAL A 112 5.68 -0.61 -6.91
C VAL A 112 5.74 -0.29 -8.39
N ASP A 113 4.61 0.11 -8.94
CA ASP A 113 4.49 0.67 -10.29
C ASP A 113 4.46 2.19 -10.21
N LEU A 114 5.46 2.82 -10.83
CA LEU A 114 5.51 4.26 -10.99
C LEU A 114 4.91 4.64 -12.35
N LEU A 115 3.86 5.44 -12.31
CA LEU A 115 3.06 5.81 -13.46
C LEU A 115 3.17 7.32 -13.73
N SER A 116 3.22 7.73 -15.00
CA SER A 116 3.09 9.13 -15.40
C SER A 116 1.64 9.54 -15.69
N THR A 117 0.71 8.58 -15.65
CA THR A 117 -0.73 8.78 -15.83
C THR A 117 -1.49 7.88 -14.84
N ASP A 118 -2.81 8.00 -14.78
CA ASP A 118 -3.65 7.13 -13.93
C ASP A 118 -3.77 5.69 -14.48
N TYR A 119 -3.22 5.41 -15.67
CA TYR A 119 -3.33 4.11 -16.34
C TYR A 119 -2.01 3.36 -16.33
N ALA A 120 -2.08 2.02 -16.33
CA ALA A 120 -0.91 1.14 -16.40
C ALA A 120 -0.05 1.36 -17.67
N SER A 121 -0.63 1.88 -18.75
CA SER A 121 0.11 2.26 -19.96
C SER A 121 1.09 3.42 -19.73
N GLY A 122 0.89 4.22 -18.68
CA GLY A 122 1.81 5.27 -18.26
C GLY A 122 2.95 4.78 -17.37
N GLN A 123 3.12 3.47 -17.19
CA GLN A 123 4.18 2.93 -16.34
C GLN A 123 5.57 3.24 -16.90
N PHE A 124 6.38 3.90 -16.09
CA PHE A 124 7.76 4.24 -16.45
C PHE A 124 8.79 3.50 -15.58
N ALA A 125 8.37 2.93 -14.44
CA ALA A 125 9.16 2.00 -13.65
C ALA A 125 8.28 0.96 -12.94
N ASN A 126 8.81 -0.25 -12.79
CA ASN A 126 8.28 -1.31 -11.93
C ASN A 126 9.42 -1.76 -11.03
N ILE A 127 9.18 -1.77 -9.73
CA ILE A 127 10.19 -2.02 -8.71
C ILE A 127 9.67 -3.10 -7.79
N ARG A 128 10.44 -4.18 -7.65
CA ARG A 128 10.15 -5.22 -6.65
C ARG A 128 11.06 -5.02 -5.45
N ILE A 129 10.46 -4.71 -4.30
CA ILE A 129 11.14 -4.45 -3.04
C ILE A 129 10.85 -5.61 -2.09
N THR A 130 11.90 -6.11 -1.46
CA THR A 130 11.86 -7.19 -0.48
C THR A 130 12.58 -6.74 0.78
N LYS A 131 12.42 -7.49 1.87
CA LYS A 131 13.19 -7.22 3.09
C LYS A 131 14.71 -7.17 2.85
N LYS A 132 15.24 -7.97 1.92
CA LYS A 132 16.68 -7.99 1.57
C LYS A 132 17.15 -6.72 0.84
N THR A 133 16.25 -6.02 0.16
CA THR A 133 16.58 -4.78 -0.57
C THR A 133 16.42 -3.54 0.31
N CYS A 134 15.95 -3.69 1.55
CA CYS A 134 15.78 -2.64 2.54
C CYS A 134 16.90 -2.64 3.62
N VAL A 135 18.02 -3.31 3.34
CA VAL A 135 19.18 -3.45 4.24
C VAL A 135 20.29 -2.50 3.84
#